data_AF-M8AJI1-F1
#
_entry.id   AF-M8AJI1-F1
#
_cell.length_a   1.000
_cell.length_b   1.000
_cell.length_c   1.000
_cell.angle_alpha   90.00
_cell.angle_beta   90.00
_cell.angle_gamma   90.00
#
_symmetry.space_group_name_H-M   'P 1'
#
loop_
_entity.id
_entity.type
_entity.pdbx_description
1 polymer ?
#
loop_
_entity_poly.entity_id
_entity_poly.type
_entity_poly.pdbx_seq_one_letter_code
_entity_poly.pdbx_strand_id
1 'polypeptide(L)'
;MGLEFGFGVVQVGVQTERSALAYLDKVLKPLGAVTDGSQFLEPDGAKIIIEILHMRNNINAKNLDFCRSAAVDSSGRELNRNRLIALMSAIVLEEHPGTTVVTDSVTSDGLTVFIEKKLGGKHHRFKRGYKNVIDEAIRLNSIGEESHLAMETSGHGALKENHWLDDGAYMMVKLLNKLAGARTLNPNIGSKVLTDLVEGLEEAAVTVEIRLKIDQNHADLKGGPFRDYGESILKHLESVISKDPNLRKAPKNHEGVRVSGYGGWFLLRLSLHDPVLPLNIEAQSKNDAIKLGLAVLAAANEFSALDTIALNKFLQQ
;
A
#
# COMPACT_ATOMS: atom_id res chain seq x y z
N MET A 1 37.95 -15.76 -20.74
CA MET A 1 36.78 -16.62 -21.05
C MET A 1 35.57 -15.93 -20.45
N GLY A 2 34.93 -15.05 -21.22
CA GLY A 2 33.76 -14.29 -20.76
C GLY A 2 32.51 -15.13 -20.95
N LEU A 3 31.67 -15.21 -19.92
CA LEU A 3 30.36 -15.82 -20.02
C LEU A 3 29.46 -14.88 -20.82
N GLU A 4 29.29 -15.15 -22.12
CA GLU A 4 28.19 -14.59 -22.91
C GLU A 4 26.90 -15.22 -22.42
N PHE A 5 26.17 -14.48 -21.59
CA PHE A 5 24.82 -14.83 -21.23
C PHE A 5 23.89 -14.39 -22.35
N GLY A 6 23.61 -15.30 -23.28
CA GLY A 6 22.55 -15.17 -24.29
C GLY A 6 21.16 -15.19 -23.65
N PHE A 7 20.79 -14.14 -22.93
CA PHE A 7 19.42 -13.94 -22.46
C PHE A 7 18.66 -13.10 -23.46
N GLY A 8 17.49 -13.57 -23.93
CA GLY A 8 16.50 -12.70 -24.56
C GLY A 8 16.20 -11.53 -23.63
N VAL A 9 16.00 -10.34 -24.16
CA VAL A 9 16.05 -9.08 -23.38
C VAL A 9 14.98 -9.04 -22.27
N VAL A 10 15.37 -8.93 -20.98
CA VAL A 10 14.50 -8.30 -19.96
C VAL A 10 14.71 -6.80 -20.15
N GLN A 11 13.69 -6.09 -20.62
CA GLN A 11 13.73 -4.64 -20.60
C GLN A 11 13.20 -4.18 -19.26
N VAL A 12 14.00 -3.38 -18.56
CA VAL A 12 13.66 -2.78 -17.28
C VAL A 12 13.73 -1.27 -17.49
N GLY A 13 12.57 -0.63 -17.58
CA GLY A 13 12.50 0.83 -17.56
C GLY A 13 12.53 1.32 -16.12
N VAL A 14 13.41 2.25 -15.78
CA VAL A 14 13.39 2.97 -14.48
C VAL A 14 12.97 4.41 -14.72
N GLN A 15 11.98 4.89 -13.97
CA GLN A 15 11.50 6.27 -14.06
C GLN A 15 11.68 6.98 -12.71
N THR A 16 12.49 8.05 -12.69
CA THR A 16 12.81 8.84 -11.47
C THR A 16 12.90 10.33 -11.75
N GLU A 17 12.56 11.17 -10.77
CA GLU A 17 12.52 12.64 -10.93
C GLU A 17 13.88 13.35 -10.92
N ARG A 18 14.97 12.68 -10.48
CA ARG A 18 16.41 13.02 -10.66
C ARG A 18 17.22 12.21 -9.66
N SER A 19 17.84 11.10 -10.11
CA SER A 19 19.12 10.51 -9.61
C SER A 19 19.22 8.97 -9.65
N ALA A 20 18.41 8.21 -10.39
CA ALA A 20 18.59 6.76 -10.48
C ALA A 20 19.79 6.29 -11.32
N LEU A 21 20.59 7.19 -11.91
CA LEU A 21 21.72 6.83 -12.76
C LEU A 21 22.70 5.88 -12.06
N ALA A 22 22.98 6.09 -10.78
CA ALA A 22 23.85 5.18 -10.02
C ALA A 22 23.23 3.79 -9.85
N TYR A 23 21.91 3.69 -9.66
CA TYR A 23 21.21 2.40 -9.57
C TYR A 23 21.19 1.68 -10.93
N LEU A 24 20.92 2.44 -12.01
CA LEU A 24 20.97 1.95 -13.38
C LEU A 24 22.35 1.38 -13.72
N ASP A 25 23.40 2.17 -13.48
CA ASP A 25 24.77 1.86 -13.91
C ASP A 25 25.48 0.88 -12.99
N LYS A 26 25.22 0.92 -11.68
CA LYS A 26 25.93 0.08 -10.69
C LYS A 26 25.16 -1.17 -10.27
N VAL A 27 23.85 -1.23 -10.52
CA VAL A 27 23.01 -2.39 -10.14
C VAL A 27 22.43 -3.03 -11.38
N LEU A 28 21.60 -2.33 -12.15
CA LEU A 28 20.84 -2.96 -13.25
C LEU A 28 21.70 -3.40 -14.43
N LYS A 29 22.62 -2.54 -14.90
CA LYS A 29 23.53 -2.89 -16.02
C LYS A 29 24.47 -4.06 -15.68
N PRO A 30 25.12 -4.12 -14.50
CA PRO A 30 25.91 -5.28 -14.10
C PRO A 30 25.09 -6.58 -13.98
N LEU A 31 23.79 -6.47 -13.69
CA LEU A 31 22.87 -7.61 -13.68
C LEU A 31 22.37 -8.00 -15.09
N GLY A 32 22.84 -7.33 -16.15
CA GLY A 32 22.50 -7.63 -17.54
C GLY A 32 21.15 -7.08 -17.99
N ALA A 33 20.56 -6.14 -17.25
CA ALA A 33 19.32 -5.49 -17.67
C ALA A 33 19.55 -4.59 -18.88
N VAL A 34 18.68 -4.70 -19.89
CA VAL A 34 18.62 -3.70 -20.96
C VAL A 34 17.76 -2.55 -20.46
N THR A 35 18.40 -1.40 -20.30
CA THR A 35 17.79 -0.20 -19.71
C THR A 35 17.29 0.80 -20.75
N ASP A 36 17.43 0.46 -22.04
CA ASP A 36 16.90 1.24 -23.17
C ASP A 36 15.39 1.44 -22.96
N GLY A 37 14.86 2.66 -23.15
CA GLY A 37 13.45 3.00 -22.88
C GLY A 37 13.11 3.34 -21.42
N SER A 38 14.10 3.51 -20.54
CA SER A 38 13.89 4.17 -19.24
C SER A 38 13.44 5.62 -19.45
N GLN A 39 12.24 5.98 -18.97
CA GLN A 39 11.63 7.30 -19.19
C GLN A 39 11.96 8.27 -18.04
N PHE A 40 11.85 9.58 -18.27
CA PHE A 40 12.35 10.66 -17.40
C PHE A 40 13.89 10.75 -17.30
N LEU A 41 14.57 10.23 -18.32
CA LEU A 41 15.94 10.58 -18.71
C LEU A 41 15.98 11.20 -20.14
N GLU A 42 14.82 11.73 -20.59
CA GLU A 42 14.33 12.08 -21.96
C GLU A 42 13.58 10.91 -22.67
N PRO A 43 12.41 11.12 -23.35
CA PRO A 43 11.35 10.09 -23.46
C PRO A 43 11.01 9.55 -24.86
N ASP A 44 10.89 8.22 -25.02
CA ASP A 44 9.90 7.50 -25.86
C ASP A 44 9.88 5.96 -25.67
N GLY A 45 8.67 5.37 -25.72
CA GLY A 45 8.43 3.94 -26.03
C GLY A 45 8.28 2.92 -24.87
N ALA A 46 7.31 2.00 -25.02
CA ALA A 46 6.82 1.06 -23.99
C ALA A 46 7.57 -0.29 -23.91
N LYS A 47 7.76 -0.81 -22.68
CA LYS A 47 8.11 -2.19 -22.24
C LYS A 47 8.03 -2.26 -20.70
N ILE A 48 8.16 -3.43 -20.05
CA ILE A 48 8.04 -3.61 -18.58
C ILE A 48 8.82 -2.51 -17.83
N ILE A 49 8.11 -1.63 -17.14
CA ILE A 49 8.67 -0.50 -16.39
C ILE A 49 8.65 -0.89 -14.91
N ILE A 50 9.83 -0.98 -14.31
CA ILE A 50 9.98 -1.07 -12.86
C ILE A 50 10.23 0.35 -12.38
N GLU A 51 9.20 0.96 -11.81
CA GLU A 51 9.24 2.36 -11.43
C GLU A 51 9.64 2.51 -9.96
N ILE A 52 10.86 2.99 -9.74
CA ILE A 52 11.31 3.39 -8.40
C ILE A 52 10.98 4.87 -8.23
N LEU A 53 9.85 5.17 -7.59
CA LEU A 53 9.36 6.54 -7.43
C LEU A 53 10.13 7.30 -6.35
N HIS A 54 10.59 8.51 -6.68
CA HIS A 54 11.00 9.52 -5.71
C HIS A 54 9.83 10.47 -5.46
N MET A 55 9.45 10.71 -4.20
CA MET A 55 8.44 11.71 -3.84
C MET A 55 9.04 12.71 -2.87
N ARG A 56 9.18 13.97 -3.30
CA ARG A 56 9.48 15.10 -2.40
C ARG A 56 8.31 15.34 -1.46
N ASN A 57 8.34 14.76 -0.26
CA ASN A 57 7.58 15.30 0.86
C ASN A 57 8.45 16.38 1.53
N ASN A 58 7.91 17.60 1.62
CA ASN A 58 8.53 18.84 2.11
C ASN A 58 9.29 18.71 3.45
N ILE A 59 10.51 18.19 3.42
CA ILE A 59 11.54 18.37 4.43
C ILE A 59 12.85 18.55 3.65
N ASN A 60 13.65 19.54 4.03
CA ASN A 60 14.95 19.88 3.43
C ASN A 60 15.96 18.72 3.54
N ALA A 61 15.76 17.62 2.80
CA ALA A 61 16.68 16.50 2.71
C ALA A 61 17.48 16.62 1.41
N LYS A 62 18.80 16.78 1.55
CA LYS A 62 19.80 16.59 0.48
C LYS A 62 20.00 15.10 0.12
N ASN A 63 19.07 14.23 0.49
CA ASN A 63 19.14 12.77 0.32
C ASN A 63 18.08 12.30 -0.69
N LEU A 64 18.54 11.48 -1.63
CA LEU A 64 17.76 10.92 -2.73
C LEU A 64 17.13 9.62 -2.23
N ASP A 65 15.93 9.72 -1.65
CA ASP A 65 15.29 8.59 -0.98
C ASP A 65 14.48 7.75 -1.99
N PHE A 66 15.07 6.63 -2.45
CA PHE A 66 14.44 5.58 -3.28
C PHE A 66 13.53 4.67 -2.44
N CYS A 67 12.78 5.23 -1.51
CA CYS A 67 12.06 4.48 -0.48
C CYS A 67 10.74 3.88 -0.98
N ARG A 68 10.21 4.37 -2.10
CA ARG A 68 8.95 3.87 -2.67
C ARG A 68 9.19 3.06 -3.93
N SER A 69 8.34 2.06 -4.10
CA SER A 69 8.39 1.19 -5.26
C SER A 69 7.01 0.98 -5.89
N ALA A 70 7.03 0.86 -7.22
CA ALA A 70 5.92 0.42 -8.04
C ALA A 70 6.49 -0.42 -9.20
N ALA A 71 5.70 -1.34 -9.73
CA ALA A 71 6.06 -2.06 -10.94
C ALA A 71 4.89 -2.05 -11.91
N VAL A 72 5.18 -2.25 -13.19
CA VAL A 72 4.17 -2.39 -14.24
C VAL A 72 4.46 -3.67 -15.00
N ASP A 73 3.45 -4.51 -15.22
CA ASP A 73 3.63 -5.73 -16.00
C ASP A 73 3.69 -5.46 -17.52
N SER A 74 3.89 -6.52 -18.31
CA SER A 74 3.98 -6.42 -19.77
C SER A 74 2.69 -5.97 -20.46
N SER A 75 1.54 -6.04 -19.78
CA SER A 75 0.25 -5.56 -20.28
C SER A 75 0.00 -4.08 -19.95
N GLY A 76 0.90 -3.44 -19.19
CA GLY A 76 0.71 -2.10 -18.67
C GLY A 76 -0.07 -2.06 -17.36
N ARG A 77 -0.35 -3.21 -16.73
CA ARG A 77 -1.06 -3.24 -15.45
C ARG A 77 -0.12 -2.84 -14.32
N GLU A 78 -0.54 -1.85 -13.54
CA GLU A 78 0.18 -1.41 -12.35
C GLU A 78 0.14 -2.47 -11.24
N LEU A 79 1.32 -2.82 -10.76
CA LEU A 79 1.62 -3.61 -9.56
C LEU A 79 2.03 -2.64 -8.44
N ASN A 80 1.05 -1.95 -7.87
CA ASN A 80 1.22 -1.03 -6.74
C ASN A 80 0.21 -1.37 -5.62
N ARG A 81 0.30 -0.64 -4.50
CA ARG A 81 -0.63 -0.78 -3.35
C ARG A 81 -0.75 -2.25 -2.90
N ASN A 82 -1.98 -2.76 -2.75
CA ASN A 82 -2.26 -4.14 -2.36
C ASN A 82 -1.60 -5.17 -3.28
N ARG A 83 -1.46 -4.89 -4.60
CA ARG A 83 -0.84 -5.83 -5.55
C ARG A 83 0.66 -5.97 -5.30
N LEU A 84 1.34 -4.87 -4.99
CA LEU A 84 2.76 -4.92 -4.69
C LEU A 84 3.03 -5.61 -3.35
N ILE A 85 2.19 -5.34 -2.34
CA ILE A 85 2.27 -6.05 -1.06
C ILE A 85 2.01 -7.55 -1.26
N ALA A 86 1.00 -7.93 -2.06
CA ALA A 86 0.71 -9.33 -2.37
C ALA A 86 1.91 -10.02 -3.06
N LEU A 87 2.53 -9.34 -4.03
CA LEU A 87 3.68 -9.85 -4.76
C LEU A 87 4.89 -10.06 -3.84
N MET A 88 5.22 -9.05 -3.03
CA MET A 88 6.31 -9.15 -2.06
C MET A 88 6.03 -10.21 -0.99
N SER A 89 4.78 -10.31 -0.54
CA SER A 89 4.34 -11.34 0.41
C SER A 89 4.53 -12.74 -0.16
N ALA A 90 4.19 -12.95 -1.43
CA ALA A 90 4.37 -14.25 -2.08
C ALA A 90 5.86 -14.67 -2.12
N ILE A 91 6.76 -13.74 -2.48
CA ILE A 91 8.20 -14.01 -2.49
C ILE A 91 8.73 -14.28 -1.07
N VAL A 92 8.36 -13.44 -0.10
CA VAL A 92 8.85 -13.58 1.29
C VAL A 92 8.30 -14.84 1.95
N LEU A 93 7.06 -15.24 1.67
CA LEU A 93 6.45 -16.44 2.26
C LEU A 93 6.97 -17.75 1.66
N GLU A 94 7.52 -17.72 0.44
CA GLU A 94 8.27 -18.87 -0.10
C GLU A 94 9.58 -19.08 0.68
N GLU A 95 10.27 -17.99 1.05
CA GLU A 95 11.54 -18.03 1.79
C GLU A 95 11.33 -18.26 3.30
N HIS A 96 10.25 -17.70 3.85
CA HIS A 96 9.91 -17.71 5.28
C HIS A 96 8.45 -18.13 5.50
N PRO A 97 8.11 -19.43 5.32
CA PRO A 97 6.75 -19.92 5.47
C PRO A 97 6.13 -19.58 6.83
N GLY A 98 4.90 -19.08 6.82
CA GLY A 98 4.15 -18.76 8.04
C GLY A 98 4.54 -17.46 8.74
N THR A 99 5.48 -16.67 8.19
CA THR A 99 5.85 -15.36 8.73
C THR A 99 4.66 -14.40 8.76
N THR A 100 4.74 -13.43 9.67
CA THR A 100 3.82 -12.29 9.71
C THR A 100 4.23 -11.23 8.69
N VAL A 101 3.27 -10.78 7.88
CA VAL A 101 3.37 -9.62 6.99
C VAL A 101 2.67 -8.45 7.67
N VAL A 102 3.41 -7.38 7.97
CA VAL A 102 2.90 -6.17 8.61
C VAL A 102 2.56 -5.14 7.54
N THR A 103 1.35 -4.58 7.58
CA THR A 103 0.89 -3.59 6.58
C THR A 103 0.22 -2.38 7.22
N ASP A 104 -0.02 -1.34 6.42
CA ASP A 104 -0.87 -0.23 6.85
C ASP A 104 -2.36 -0.62 6.93
N SER A 105 -3.09 0.17 7.70
CA SER A 105 -4.49 -0.04 8.06
C SER A 105 -5.48 -0.03 6.90
N VAL A 106 -5.08 0.52 5.75
CA VAL A 106 -5.92 0.73 4.57
C VAL A 106 -5.83 -0.40 3.56
N THR A 107 -5.08 -1.46 3.86
CA THR A 107 -5.04 -2.66 3.02
C THR A 107 -6.41 -3.34 2.91
N SER A 108 -6.63 -4.00 1.78
CA SER A 108 -7.91 -4.63 1.46
C SER A 108 -8.15 -5.91 2.27
N ASP A 109 -9.43 -6.28 2.40
CA ASP A 109 -9.78 -7.60 2.93
C ASP A 109 -9.35 -8.72 1.95
N GLY A 110 -9.38 -8.46 0.65
CA GLY A 110 -8.84 -9.37 -0.38
C GLY A 110 -7.35 -9.69 -0.19
N LEU A 111 -6.53 -8.70 0.15
CA LEU A 111 -5.12 -8.92 0.49
C LEU A 111 -4.96 -9.78 1.74
N THR A 112 -5.83 -9.59 2.73
CA THR A 112 -5.81 -10.38 3.97
C THR A 112 -6.12 -11.85 3.69
N VAL A 113 -7.18 -12.12 2.92
CA VAL A 113 -7.53 -13.47 2.48
C VAL A 113 -6.41 -14.08 1.66
N PHE A 114 -5.82 -13.32 0.76
CA PHE A 114 -4.71 -13.77 -0.07
C PHE A 114 -3.49 -14.20 0.76
N ILE A 115 -3.03 -13.36 1.69
CA ILE A 115 -1.88 -13.67 2.56
C ILE A 115 -2.18 -14.87 3.46
N GLU A 116 -3.33 -14.88 4.14
CA GLU A 116 -3.62 -15.88 5.17
C GLU A 116 -4.10 -17.22 4.61
N LYS A 117 -4.90 -17.21 3.53
CA LYS A 117 -5.56 -18.42 3.01
C LYS A 117 -4.83 -19.01 1.81
N LYS A 118 -4.30 -18.17 0.93
CA LYS A 118 -3.58 -18.64 -0.27
C LYS A 118 -2.09 -18.81 0.00
N LEU A 119 -1.43 -17.83 0.61
CA LEU A 119 0.02 -17.89 0.85
C LEU A 119 0.41 -18.58 2.17
N GLY A 120 -0.55 -18.76 3.09
CA GLY A 120 -0.30 -19.42 4.38
C GLY A 120 0.50 -18.58 5.39
N GLY A 121 0.57 -17.26 5.19
CA GLY A 121 1.18 -16.31 6.13
C GLY A 121 0.22 -15.82 7.21
N LYS A 122 0.66 -14.84 7.99
CA LYS A 122 -0.20 -14.08 8.92
C LYS A 122 -0.26 -12.62 8.50
N HIS A 123 -1.44 -12.03 8.40
CA HIS A 123 -1.55 -10.62 8.07
C HIS A 123 -1.75 -9.78 9.33
N HIS A 124 -0.85 -8.82 9.55
CA HIS A 124 -0.94 -7.87 10.67
C HIS A 124 -1.13 -6.45 10.13
N ARG A 125 -2.38 -5.99 10.06
CA ARG A 125 -2.69 -4.60 9.70
C ARG A 125 -2.45 -3.70 10.90
N PHE A 126 -1.63 -2.67 10.72
CA PHE A 126 -1.25 -1.73 11.77
C PHE A 126 -1.52 -0.27 11.38
N LYS A 127 -1.08 0.67 12.22
CA LYS A 127 -1.26 2.10 12.00
C LYS A 127 -0.54 2.55 10.73
N ARG A 128 -1.18 3.42 9.94
CA ARG A 128 -0.60 3.97 8.71
C ARG A 128 0.55 4.92 9.05
N GLY A 129 1.51 5.01 8.14
CA GLY A 129 2.80 5.68 8.26
C GLY A 129 3.93 4.65 8.24
N TYR A 130 4.83 4.71 7.23
CA TYR A 130 5.88 3.72 6.99
C TYR A 130 6.65 3.33 8.26
N LYS A 131 7.05 4.32 9.07
CA LYS A 131 7.77 4.11 10.31
C LYS A 131 6.95 3.30 11.34
N ASN A 132 5.65 3.54 11.44
CA ASN A 132 4.78 2.76 12.33
C ASN A 132 4.73 1.29 11.92
N VAL A 133 4.65 1.02 10.60
CA VAL A 133 4.58 -0.35 10.06
C VAL A 133 5.91 -1.09 10.26
N ILE A 134 7.04 -0.41 10.00
CA ILE A 134 8.38 -0.98 10.19
C ILE A 134 8.68 -1.21 11.68
N ASP A 135 8.45 -0.21 12.54
CA ASP A 135 8.69 -0.31 13.98
C ASP A 135 7.80 -1.41 14.60
N GLU A 136 6.58 -1.63 14.09
CA GLU A 136 5.73 -2.72 14.54
C GLU A 136 6.28 -4.10 14.14
N ALA A 137 6.79 -4.28 12.92
CA ALA A 137 7.44 -5.53 12.54
C ALA A 137 8.68 -5.83 13.40
N ILE A 138 9.46 -4.81 13.75
CA ILE A 138 10.58 -4.93 14.71
C ILE A 138 10.05 -5.35 16.08
N ARG A 139 8.99 -4.69 16.58
CA ARG A 139 8.37 -4.99 17.87
C ARG A 139 7.85 -6.43 17.92
N LEU A 140 7.14 -6.90 16.89
CA LEU A 140 6.64 -8.28 16.80
C LEU A 140 7.79 -9.28 16.89
N ASN A 141 8.87 -9.08 16.13
CA ASN A 141 10.05 -9.94 16.22
C ASN A 141 10.66 -9.95 17.63
N SER A 142 10.68 -8.81 18.33
CA SER A 142 11.22 -8.71 19.69
C SER A 142 10.43 -9.50 20.74
N ILE A 143 9.15 -9.79 20.47
CA ILE A 143 8.28 -10.58 21.34
C ILE A 143 8.06 -12.02 20.85
N GLY A 144 8.83 -12.47 19.86
CA GLY A 144 8.77 -13.83 19.32
C GLY A 144 7.70 -14.05 18.24
N GLU A 145 7.04 -13.00 17.76
CA GLU A 145 6.17 -13.07 16.58
C GLU A 145 7.01 -12.77 15.33
N GLU A 146 7.42 -13.82 14.63
CA GLU A 146 8.29 -13.68 13.46
C GLU A 146 7.61 -12.88 12.34
N SER A 147 8.32 -11.86 11.86
CA SER A 147 7.96 -11.04 10.71
C SER A 147 9.18 -10.77 9.83
N HIS A 148 9.01 -10.88 8.52
CA HIS A 148 10.06 -10.62 7.53
C HIS A 148 9.74 -9.51 6.54
N LEU A 149 8.50 -9.00 6.55
CA LEU A 149 8.03 -7.97 5.62
C LEU A 149 7.14 -6.95 6.35
N ALA A 150 7.49 -5.67 6.19
CA ALA A 150 6.69 -4.52 6.59
C ALA A 150 6.45 -3.65 5.35
N MET A 151 5.21 -3.42 4.93
CA MET A 151 4.93 -2.68 3.69
C MET A 151 3.61 -1.92 3.70
N GLU A 152 3.62 -0.69 3.20
CA GLU A 152 2.44 0.14 3.04
C GLU A 152 1.86 0.13 1.62
N THR A 153 0.57 0.43 1.51
CA THR A 153 -0.05 0.71 0.21
C THR A 153 0.57 1.91 -0.53
N SER A 154 1.32 2.76 0.15
CA SER A 154 2.07 3.88 -0.42
C SER A 154 3.32 3.46 -1.21
N GLY A 155 3.74 2.19 -1.11
CA GLY A 155 4.95 1.66 -1.74
C GLY A 155 6.21 1.72 -0.86
N HIS A 156 6.13 2.32 0.34
CA HIS A 156 7.16 2.19 1.38
C HIS A 156 7.20 0.77 1.92
N GLY A 157 8.40 0.26 2.20
CA GLY A 157 8.54 -1.09 2.72
C GLY A 157 9.96 -1.46 3.12
N ALA A 158 10.06 -2.40 4.04
CA ALA A 158 11.31 -2.90 4.56
C ALA A 158 11.22 -4.41 4.84
N LEU A 159 12.37 -5.08 4.75
CA LEU A 159 12.50 -6.50 5.05
C LEU A 159 13.38 -6.72 6.27
N LYS A 160 13.25 -7.87 6.92
CA LYS A 160 14.16 -8.24 7.99
C LYS A 160 15.61 -8.39 7.49
N GLU A 161 15.77 -8.97 6.30
CA GLU A 161 17.09 -9.21 5.68
C GLU A 161 17.82 -7.93 5.25
N ASN A 162 17.09 -6.83 5.00
CA ASN A 162 17.70 -5.52 4.70
C ASN A 162 17.82 -4.63 5.95
N HIS A 163 17.80 -5.24 7.15
CA HIS A 163 17.88 -4.56 8.44
C HIS A 163 16.78 -3.52 8.68
N TRP A 164 15.57 -3.77 8.16
CA TRP A 164 14.42 -2.89 8.31
C TRP A 164 14.62 -1.48 7.73
N LEU A 165 15.47 -1.36 6.70
CA LEU A 165 15.64 -0.14 5.94
C LEU A 165 14.47 0.03 4.96
N ASP A 166 13.85 1.19 4.98
CA ASP A 166 12.81 1.57 4.01
C ASP A 166 13.46 1.80 2.63
N ASP A 167 13.43 0.77 1.79
CA ASP A 167 14.23 0.68 0.57
C ASP A 167 13.43 0.06 -0.57
N GLY A 168 12.77 0.93 -1.34
CA GLY A 168 12.00 0.54 -2.52
C GLY A 168 12.88 -0.05 -3.62
N ALA A 169 14.15 0.36 -3.73
CA ALA A 169 15.08 -0.23 -4.70
C ALA A 169 15.38 -1.69 -4.35
N TYR A 170 15.60 -2.00 -3.07
CA TYR A 170 15.78 -3.37 -2.60
C TYR A 170 14.55 -4.25 -2.90
N MET A 171 13.33 -3.73 -2.68
CA MET A 171 12.09 -4.44 -3.05
C MET A 171 12.09 -4.79 -4.55
N MET A 172 12.50 -3.85 -5.41
CA MET A 172 12.57 -4.09 -6.84
C MET A 172 13.63 -5.12 -7.22
N VAL A 173 14.77 -5.14 -6.52
CA VAL A 173 15.78 -6.21 -6.68
C VAL A 173 15.20 -7.58 -6.34
N LYS A 174 14.37 -7.72 -5.30
CA LYS A 174 13.70 -9.00 -4.98
C LYS A 174 12.82 -9.47 -6.15
N LEU A 175 12.07 -8.57 -6.78
CA LEU A 175 11.25 -8.89 -7.97
C LEU A 175 12.13 -9.31 -9.16
N LEU A 176 13.21 -8.58 -9.41
CA LEU A 176 14.16 -8.87 -10.48
C LEU A 176 14.85 -10.23 -10.27
N ASN A 177 15.24 -10.54 -9.05
CA ASN A 177 15.82 -11.84 -8.70
C ASN A 177 14.82 -12.98 -8.96
N LYS A 178 13.55 -12.79 -8.60
CA LYS A 178 12.50 -13.77 -8.88
C LYS A 178 12.31 -13.99 -10.40
N LEU A 179 12.30 -12.91 -11.18
CA LEU A 179 12.26 -12.98 -12.65
C LEU A 179 13.48 -13.70 -13.23
N ALA A 180 14.68 -13.35 -12.78
CA ALA A 180 15.93 -13.94 -13.26
C ALA A 180 15.99 -15.44 -12.94
N GLY A 181 15.67 -15.84 -11.71
CA GLY A 181 15.63 -17.24 -11.31
C GLY A 181 14.64 -18.07 -12.13
N ALA A 182 13.45 -17.53 -12.40
CA ALA A 182 12.48 -18.19 -13.27
C ALA A 182 13.00 -18.40 -14.69
N ARG A 183 13.71 -17.41 -15.25
CA ARG A 183 14.32 -17.51 -16.58
C ARG A 183 15.47 -18.51 -16.66
N THR A 184 16.24 -18.70 -15.58
CA THR A 184 17.24 -19.76 -15.53
C THR A 184 16.61 -21.16 -15.69
N LEU A 185 15.39 -21.35 -15.18
CA LEU A 185 14.66 -22.61 -15.31
C LEU A 185 13.93 -22.74 -16.64
N ASN A 186 13.44 -21.63 -17.21
CA ASN A 186 12.77 -21.59 -18.50
C ASN A 186 13.10 -20.29 -19.27
N PRO A 187 13.99 -20.34 -20.29
CA PRO A 187 14.40 -19.15 -21.03
C PRO A 187 13.28 -18.38 -21.73
N ASN A 188 12.13 -19.04 -21.97
CA ASN A 188 10.98 -18.45 -22.63
C ASN A 188 9.98 -17.81 -21.64
N ILE A 189 10.25 -17.85 -20.33
CA ILE A 189 9.36 -17.26 -19.33
C ILE A 189 9.57 -15.73 -19.23
N GLY A 190 8.47 -14.99 -19.29
CA GLY A 190 8.44 -13.53 -19.19
C GLY A 190 7.96 -13.04 -17.82
N SER A 191 7.44 -11.82 -17.79
CA SER A 191 6.76 -11.18 -16.63
C SER A 191 5.61 -12.00 -16.05
N LYS A 192 5.07 -12.96 -16.80
CA LYS A 192 3.97 -13.83 -16.35
C LYS A 192 4.26 -14.47 -14.99
N VAL A 193 5.52 -14.79 -14.70
CA VAL A 193 5.90 -15.34 -13.38
C VAL A 193 5.51 -14.41 -12.22
N LEU A 194 5.61 -13.08 -12.38
CA LEU A 194 5.21 -12.14 -11.33
C LEU A 194 3.69 -12.00 -11.26
N THR A 195 2.99 -12.00 -12.39
CA THR A 195 1.52 -11.91 -12.39
C THR A 195 0.88 -13.18 -11.84
N ASP A 196 1.51 -14.33 -12.07
CA ASP A 196 1.06 -15.63 -11.54
C ASP A 196 1.18 -15.68 -10.01
N LEU A 197 2.20 -15.03 -9.44
CA LEU A 197 2.36 -14.94 -7.98
C LEU A 197 1.21 -14.20 -7.31
N VAL A 198 0.51 -13.29 -8.01
CA VAL A 198 -0.64 -12.53 -7.48
C VAL A 198 -1.98 -13.01 -8.03
N GLU A 199 -2.00 -14.13 -8.76
CA GLU A 199 -3.24 -14.74 -9.24
C GLU A 199 -4.19 -15.00 -8.07
N GLY A 200 -5.50 -14.78 -8.22
CA GLY A 200 -6.47 -14.99 -7.14
C GLY A 200 -6.42 -13.96 -6.00
N LEU A 201 -5.61 -12.91 -6.11
CA LEU A 201 -5.79 -11.71 -5.29
C LEU A 201 -7.12 -11.06 -5.68
N GLU A 202 -8.08 -11.07 -4.75
CA GLU A 202 -9.36 -10.42 -4.94
C GLU A 202 -9.24 -8.90 -4.78
N GLU A 203 -9.87 -8.17 -5.71
CA GLU A 203 -9.91 -6.71 -5.71
C GLU A 203 -11.36 -6.23 -5.72
N ALA A 204 -11.67 -5.27 -4.84
CA ALA A 204 -13.01 -4.71 -4.77
C ALA A 204 -13.30 -3.88 -6.03
N ALA A 205 -14.53 -4.00 -6.56
CA ALA A 205 -14.97 -3.22 -7.72
C ALA A 205 -14.98 -1.71 -7.45
N VAL A 206 -15.21 -1.30 -6.20
CA VAL A 206 -15.16 0.09 -5.75
C VAL A 206 -14.12 0.21 -4.66
N THR A 207 -13.15 1.11 -4.85
CA THR A 207 -12.15 1.51 -3.86
C THR A 207 -12.00 3.02 -3.90
N VAL A 208 -12.25 3.71 -2.78
CA VAL A 208 -12.19 5.18 -2.72
C VAL A 208 -11.57 5.67 -1.42
N GLU A 209 -10.82 6.78 -1.49
CA GLU A 209 -10.37 7.55 -0.33
C GLU A 209 -11.03 8.94 -0.40
N ILE A 210 -11.84 9.27 0.60
CA ILE A 210 -12.51 10.56 0.78
C ILE A 210 -11.84 11.26 1.96
N ARG A 211 -11.52 12.55 1.84
CA ARG A 211 -10.86 13.32 2.90
C ARG A 211 -11.81 14.36 3.46
N LEU A 212 -12.24 14.16 4.70
CA LEU A 212 -13.12 15.09 5.42
C LEU A 212 -12.24 16.07 6.19
N LYS A 213 -12.25 17.34 5.79
CA LYS A 213 -11.42 18.37 6.44
C LYS A 213 -12.08 18.81 7.75
N ILE A 214 -11.28 19.02 8.78
CA ILE A 214 -11.71 19.65 10.02
C ILE A 214 -11.35 21.13 9.92
N ASP A 215 -12.34 22.01 10.04
CA ASP A 215 -12.09 23.44 10.14
C ASP A 215 -11.51 23.76 11.53
N GLN A 216 -10.19 23.92 11.57
CA GLN A 216 -9.42 24.21 12.79
C GLN A 216 -9.84 25.53 13.47
N ASN A 217 -10.49 26.44 12.72
CA ASN A 217 -10.93 27.74 13.21
C ASN A 217 -12.41 27.76 13.64
N HIS A 218 -13.11 26.63 13.50
CA HIS A 218 -14.53 26.56 13.83
C HIS A 218 -14.77 26.69 15.34
N ALA A 219 -15.88 27.33 15.72
CA ALA A 219 -16.22 27.61 17.12
C ALA A 219 -16.33 26.34 17.99
N ASP A 220 -16.77 25.22 17.40
CA ASP A 220 -16.91 23.92 18.08
C ASP A 220 -15.59 23.35 18.60
N LEU A 221 -14.45 23.72 18.01
CA LEU A 221 -13.14 23.31 18.49
C LEU A 221 -12.70 24.11 19.72
N LYS A 222 -13.33 25.28 19.99
CA LYS A 222 -13.05 26.14 21.15
C LYS A 222 -11.56 26.54 21.28
N GLY A 223 -10.88 26.70 20.14
CA GLY A 223 -9.44 26.97 20.09
C GLY A 223 -8.54 25.79 20.47
N GLY A 224 -9.11 24.60 20.67
CA GLY A 224 -8.40 23.36 20.97
C GLY A 224 -7.83 22.67 19.72
N PRO A 225 -7.02 21.61 19.90
CA PRO A 225 -6.43 20.87 18.80
C PRO A 225 -7.49 20.09 18.00
N PHE A 226 -7.34 19.99 16.67
CA PHE A 226 -8.25 19.17 15.85
C PHE A 226 -8.32 17.71 16.27
N ARG A 227 -7.30 17.21 16.99
CA ARG A 227 -7.21 15.80 17.40
C ARG A 227 -8.35 15.43 18.33
N ASP A 228 -8.60 16.24 19.36
CA ASP A 228 -9.66 15.99 20.33
C ASP A 228 -11.04 15.97 19.64
N TYR A 229 -11.25 16.88 18.69
CA TYR A 229 -12.46 16.93 17.88
C TYR A 229 -12.59 15.69 16.99
N GLY A 230 -11.53 15.31 16.27
CA GLY A 230 -11.48 14.11 15.45
C GLY A 230 -11.73 12.81 16.25
N GLU A 231 -11.14 12.69 17.43
CA GLU A 231 -11.36 11.56 18.34
C GLU A 231 -12.81 11.49 18.84
N SER A 232 -13.43 12.64 19.11
CA SER A 232 -14.85 12.69 19.48
C SER A 232 -15.77 12.18 18.35
N ILE A 233 -15.45 12.51 17.09
CA ILE A 233 -16.15 11.99 15.90
C ILE A 233 -16.01 10.47 15.81
N LEU A 234 -14.78 9.95 15.95
CA LEU A 234 -14.52 8.51 15.89
C LEU A 234 -15.27 7.75 17.00
N LYS A 235 -15.27 8.28 18.22
CA LYS A 235 -16.01 7.71 19.35
C LYS A 235 -17.52 7.72 19.11
N HIS A 236 -18.05 8.81 18.56
CA HIS A 236 -19.47 8.89 18.19
C HIS A 236 -19.83 7.88 17.10
N LEU A 237 -19.00 7.78 16.06
CA LEU A 237 -19.16 6.80 14.99
C LEU A 237 -19.23 5.38 15.54
N GLU A 238 -18.38 4.99 16.49
CA GLU A 238 -18.47 3.67 17.14
C GLU A 238 -19.84 3.43 17.79
N SER A 239 -20.41 4.45 18.45
CA SER A 239 -21.74 4.36 19.05
C SER A 239 -22.83 4.20 18.00
N VAL A 240 -22.77 4.96 16.91
CA VAL A 240 -23.71 4.85 15.78
C VAL A 240 -23.66 3.46 15.16
N ILE A 241 -22.45 2.97 14.88
CA ILE A 241 -22.22 1.66 14.26
C ILE A 241 -22.71 0.51 15.15
N SER A 242 -22.55 0.61 16.47
CA SER A 242 -23.01 -0.44 17.40
C SER A 242 -24.53 -0.68 17.36
N LYS A 243 -25.31 0.26 16.81
CA LYS A 243 -26.77 0.17 16.70
C LYS A 243 -27.24 -0.45 15.38
N ASP A 244 -26.39 -0.57 14.38
CA ASP A 244 -26.76 -1.16 13.08
C ASP A 244 -26.35 -2.65 13.02
N PRO A 245 -27.31 -3.58 12.93
CA PRO A 245 -27.00 -5.02 12.90
C PRO A 245 -26.26 -5.46 11.63
N ASN A 246 -26.24 -4.64 10.57
CA ASN A 246 -25.55 -4.93 9.32
C ASN A 246 -24.08 -4.53 9.32
N LEU A 247 -23.64 -3.79 10.34
CA LEU A 247 -22.30 -3.26 10.47
C LEU A 247 -21.57 -3.97 11.62
N ARG A 248 -20.31 -4.29 11.38
CA ARG A 248 -19.46 -5.01 12.35
C ARG A 248 -18.10 -4.36 12.42
N LYS A 249 -17.75 -3.84 13.59
CA LYS A 249 -16.41 -3.33 13.84
C LYS A 249 -15.38 -4.45 13.66
N ALA A 250 -14.26 -4.12 13.03
CA ALA A 250 -13.17 -5.08 12.86
C ALA A 250 -12.65 -5.55 14.24
N PRO A 251 -12.51 -6.87 14.47
CA PRO A 251 -12.14 -7.40 15.78
C PRO A 251 -10.70 -7.02 16.18
N LYS A 252 -9.81 -6.87 15.20
CA LYS A 252 -8.45 -6.36 15.35
C LYS A 252 -8.33 -5.07 14.55
N ASN A 253 -8.14 -3.95 15.22
CA ASN A 253 -7.95 -2.64 14.60
C ASN A 253 -7.03 -1.79 15.48
N HIS A 254 -6.03 -1.16 14.85
CA HIS A 254 -4.99 -0.41 15.57
C HIS A 254 -5.07 1.12 15.35
N GLU A 255 -5.94 1.59 14.45
CA GLU A 255 -6.24 3.01 14.28
C GLU A 255 -7.64 3.26 13.74
N GLY A 256 -8.21 4.40 14.10
CA GLY A 256 -9.52 4.81 13.61
C GLY A 256 -10.63 3.80 13.92
N VAL A 257 -11.65 3.79 13.07
CA VAL A 257 -12.82 2.92 13.17
C VAL A 257 -12.96 2.17 11.85
N ARG A 258 -12.49 0.92 11.80
CA ARG A 258 -12.69 0.00 10.67
C ARG A 258 -13.94 -0.84 10.89
N VAL A 259 -14.82 -0.88 9.90
CA VAL A 259 -16.13 -1.55 9.98
C VAL A 259 -16.40 -2.27 8.68
N SER A 260 -16.82 -3.53 8.77
CA SER A 260 -17.29 -4.33 7.65
C SER A 260 -18.81 -4.37 7.63
N GLY A 261 -19.41 -4.38 6.44
CA GLY A 261 -20.86 -4.48 6.26
C GLY A 261 -21.25 -4.35 4.80
N TYR A 262 -22.47 -4.75 4.47
CA TYR A 262 -23.03 -4.67 3.11
C TYR A 262 -22.13 -5.27 2.00
N GLY A 263 -21.25 -6.23 2.30
CA GLY A 263 -20.31 -6.80 1.33
C GLY A 263 -19.06 -5.94 1.06
N GLY A 264 -18.75 -4.99 1.94
CA GLY A 264 -17.54 -4.18 1.89
C GLY A 264 -17.05 -3.77 3.27
N TRP A 265 -16.17 -2.77 3.33
CA TRP A 265 -15.69 -2.17 4.57
C TRP A 265 -15.40 -0.68 4.39
N PHE A 266 -15.40 0.05 5.50
CA PHE A 266 -14.83 1.38 5.58
C PHE A 266 -13.84 1.49 6.73
N LEU A 267 -12.90 2.44 6.63
CA LEU A 267 -12.06 2.91 7.72
C LEU A 267 -12.11 4.43 7.75
N LEU A 268 -12.66 4.99 8.83
CA LEU A 268 -12.49 6.41 9.16
C LEU A 268 -11.36 6.53 10.18
N ARG A 269 -10.35 7.35 9.89
CA ARG A 269 -9.20 7.52 10.79
C ARG A 269 -8.83 8.99 10.92
N LEU A 270 -8.14 9.33 12.00
CA LEU A 270 -7.54 10.64 12.20
C LEU A 270 -6.19 10.73 11.52
N SER A 271 -5.98 11.77 10.71
CA SER A 271 -4.67 12.05 10.13
C SER A 271 -3.65 12.42 11.20
N LEU A 272 -2.40 12.01 11.00
CA LEU A 272 -1.31 12.26 11.94
C LEU A 272 -0.83 13.72 11.92
N HIS A 273 -0.87 14.36 10.74
CA HIS A 273 -0.24 15.66 10.50
C HIS A 273 -1.25 16.77 10.22
N ASP A 274 -2.31 16.45 9.47
CA ASP A 274 -3.26 17.43 8.96
C ASP A 274 -4.61 17.35 9.69
N PRO A 275 -5.37 18.45 9.81
CA PRO A 275 -6.71 18.46 10.39
C PRO A 275 -7.72 17.83 9.42
N VAL A 276 -7.62 16.51 9.22
CA VAL A 276 -8.41 15.74 8.26
C VAL A 276 -8.73 14.36 8.82
N LEU A 277 -9.94 13.87 8.53
CA LEU A 277 -10.34 12.48 8.69
C LEU A 277 -10.38 11.78 7.31
N PRO A 278 -9.34 11.00 6.93
CA PRO A 278 -9.43 10.13 5.77
C PRO A 278 -10.44 9.00 6.01
N LEU A 279 -11.34 8.84 5.04
CA LEU A 279 -12.32 7.78 4.93
C LEU A 279 -11.95 6.90 3.74
N ASN A 280 -11.55 5.67 4.01
CA ASN A 280 -11.35 4.65 2.98
C ASN A 280 -12.61 3.78 2.91
N ILE A 281 -13.09 3.47 1.71
CA ILE A 281 -14.22 2.55 1.47
C ILE A 281 -13.83 1.57 0.37
N GLU A 282 -14.07 0.28 0.60
CA GLU A 282 -14.05 -0.76 -0.43
C GLU A 282 -15.38 -1.52 -0.43
N ALA A 283 -15.92 -1.81 -1.62
CA ALA A 283 -17.12 -2.64 -1.76
C ALA A 283 -17.19 -3.32 -3.13
N GLN A 284 -18.01 -4.37 -3.20
CA GLN A 284 -18.26 -5.12 -4.45
C GLN A 284 -19.20 -4.40 -5.42
N SER A 285 -19.95 -3.40 -4.94
CA SER A 285 -20.82 -2.59 -5.78
C SER A 285 -20.85 -1.14 -5.31
N LYS A 286 -21.21 -0.23 -6.22
CA LYS A 286 -21.40 1.18 -5.91
C LYS A 286 -22.50 1.40 -4.87
N ASN A 287 -23.59 0.65 -4.98
CA ASN A 287 -24.71 0.73 -4.03
C ASN A 287 -24.27 0.35 -2.61
N ASP A 288 -23.41 -0.66 -2.47
CA ASP A 288 -22.91 -1.06 -1.15
C ASP A 288 -21.89 -0.06 -0.59
N ALA A 289 -21.04 0.51 -1.45
CA ALA A 289 -20.16 1.60 -1.07
C ALA A 289 -20.94 2.84 -0.59
N ILE A 290 -22.07 3.16 -1.23
CA ILE A 290 -22.98 4.24 -0.81
C ILE A 290 -23.58 3.94 0.57
N LYS A 291 -24.03 2.71 0.85
CA LYS A 291 -24.55 2.33 2.18
C LYS A 291 -23.50 2.52 3.28
N LEU A 292 -22.25 2.12 3.01
CA LEU A 292 -21.12 2.34 3.93
C LEU A 292 -20.86 3.84 4.14
N GLY A 293 -20.87 4.64 3.08
CA GLY A 293 -20.71 6.09 3.16
C GLY A 293 -21.85 6.78 3.91
N LEU A 294 -23.09 6.31 3.77
CA LEU A 294 -24.25 6.81 4.52
C LEU A 294 -24.12 6.56 6.03
N ALA A 295 -23.61 5.39 6.43
CA ALA A 295 -23.35 5.09 7.83
C ALA A 295 -22.33 6.07 8.45
N VAL A 296 -21.30 6.44 7.70
CA VAL A 296 -20.32 7.45 8.13
C VAL A 296 -20.94 8.85 8.13
N LEU A 297 -21.71 9.20 7.10
CA LEU A 297 -22.38 10.50 7.01
C LEU A 297 -23.33 10.74 8.18
N ALA A 298 -24.06 9.71 8.61
CA ALA A 298 -24.97 9.80 9.75
C ALA A 298 -24.26 10.25 11.04
N ALA A 299 -23.05 9.76 11.29
CA ALA A 299 -22.22 10.20 12.41
C ALA A 299 -21.57 11.58 12.14
N ALA A 300 -21.09 11.81 10.92
CA ALA A 300 -20.37 13.02 10.55
C ALA A 300 -21.25 14.29 10.57
N ASN A 301 -22.53 14.17 10.24
CA ASN A 301 -23.46 15.31 10.18
C ASN A 301 -23.75 15.96 11.55
N GLU A 302 -23.45 15.27 12.66
CA GLU A 302 -23.56 15.85 14.00
C GLU A 302 -22.39 16.79 14.36
N PHE A 303 -21.37 16.87 13.50
CA PHE A 303 -20.13 17.59 13.75
C PHE A 303 -19.95 18.74 12.74
N SER A 304 -20.34 19.95 13.14
CA SER A 304 -20.45 21.08 12.21
C SER A 304 -19.10 21.60 11.68
N ALA A 305 -18.00 21.40 12.42
CA ALA A 305 -16.66 21.73 11.94
C ALA A 305 -16.06 20.71 10.94
N LEU A 306 -16.77 19.62 10.64
CA LEU A 306 -16.31 18.60 9.71
C LEU A 306 -16.91 18.83 8.31
N ASP A 307 -16.05 19.07 7.32
CA ASP A 307 -16.46 19.22 5.93
C ASP A 307 -16.87 17.86 5.33
N THR A 308 -18.17 17.71 5.10
CA THR A 308 -18.78 16.51 4.49
C THR A 308 -19.10 16.68 3.00
N ILE A 309 -18.70 17.78 2.35
CA ILE A 309 -19.04 18.05 0.93
C ILE A 309 -18.54 16.93 0.03
N ALA A 310 -17.30 16.48 0.22
CA ALA A 310 -16.71 15.41 -0.58
C ALA A 310 -17.45 14.07 -0.40
N LEU A 311 -17.92 13.77 0.82
CA LEU A 311 -18.72 12.58 1.10
C LEU A 311 -20.10 12.68 0.46
N ASN A 312 -20.79 13.80 0.60
CA ASN A 312 -22.09 14.02 -0.05
C ASN A 312 -21.98 13.91 -1.59
N LYS A 313 -20.92 14.45 -2.20
CA LYS A 313 -20.67 14.29 -3.64
C LYS A 313 -20.45 12.84 -4.05
N PHE A 314 -19.78 12.03 -3.22
CA PHE A 314 -19.63 10.60 -3.47
C PHE A 314 -20.97 9.87 -3.43
N LEU A 315 -21.84 10.22 -2.47
CA LEU A 315 -23.14 9.58 -2.28
C LEU A 315 -24.17 9.91 -3.36
N GLN A 316 -23.95 10.98 -4.13
CA GLN A 316 -24.82 11.42 -5.23
C GLN A 316 -24.43 10.84 -6.61
N GLN A 317 -23.29 10.16 -6.71
CA GLN A 317 -22.83 9.57 -7.96
C GLN A 317 -23.60 8.30 -8.26
#